data_AF-L8WL09-F1
#
_entry.id   AF-L8WL09-F1
#
_cell.length_a   1.000
_cell.length_b   1.000
_cell.length_c   1.000
_cell.angle_alpha   90.00
_cell.angle_beta   90.00
_cell.angle_gamma   90.00
#
_symmetry.space_group_name_H-M   'P 1'
#
loop_
_entity.id
_entity.type
_entity.pdbx_description
1 polymer ?
#
loop_
_entity_poly.entity_id
_entity_poly.type
_entity_poly.pdbx_seq_one_letter_code
_entity_poly.pdbx_strand_id
1 'polypeptide(L)'
;MILLESHNVVLQNTLNEKFNKYVSFVDYDGVRFHVSTPEKKTELLVSISMRCWEELVQYGANDVLQREYGSFITEPEQGYNFSLRFDLENVPARRGTISSNPSRC
;
A
#
# COMPACT_ATOMS: atom_id res chain seq x y z
N MET A 1 1.01 24.85 -1.98
CA MET A 1 2.08 23.87 -1.72
C MET A 1 2.96 23.84 -2.96
N ILE A 2 4.27 24.10 -2.86
CA ILE A 2 5.17 24.15 -4.03
C ILE A 2 5.76 22.76 -4.33
N LEU A 3 5.98 21.95 -3.30
CA LEU A 3 6.44 20.56 -3.42
C LEU A 3 5.26 19.60 -3.24
N LEU A 4 5.25 18.51 -4.00
CA LEU A 4 4.28 17.42 -3.84
C LEU A 4 4.62 16.58 -2.61
N GLU A 5 3.59 16.08 -1.95
CA GLU A 5 3.74 15.13 -0.85
C GLU A 5 4.04 13.72 -1.38
N SER A 6 4.88 12.98 -0.66
CA SER A 6 5.28 11.61 -1.05
C SER A 6 4.24 10.54 -0.65
N HIS A 7 3.22 10.92 0.12
CA HIS A 7 2.22 10.00 0.64
C HIS A 7 0.85 10.33 0.05
N ASN A 8 0.02 9.31 -0.13
CA ASN A 8 -1.33 9.51 -0.61
C ASN A 8 -2.25 9.92 0.55
N VAL A 9 -2.70 11.17 0.52
CA VAL A 9 -3.58 11.76 1.55
C VAL A 9 -4.92 11.01 1.62
N VAL A 10 -5.45 10.53 0.49
CA VAL A 10 -6.70 9.75 0.46
C VAL A 10 -6.52 8.43 1.19
N LEU A 11 -5.42 7.73 0.95
CA LEU A 11 -5.09 6.49 1.66
C LEU A 11 -4.96 6.75 3.16
N GLN A 12 -4.19 7.76 3.56
CA GLN A 12 -3.98 8.08 4.97
C GLN A 12 -5.28 8.43 5.68
N ASN A 13 -6.13 9.26 5.07
CA ASN A 13 -7.43 9.62 5.63
C ASN A 13 -8.36 8.42 5.71
N THR A 14 -8.35 7.54 4.69
CA THR A 14 -9.16 6.31 4.69
C THR A 14 -8.75 5.36 5.83
N LEU A 15 -7.45 5.23 6.09
CA LEU A 15 -6.94 4.44 7.21
C LEU A 15 -7.29 5.09 8.57
N ASN A 16 -7.33 6.41 8.66
CA ASN A 16 -7.61 7.15 9.89
C ASN A 16 -9.11 7.26 10.24
N GLU A 17 -10.00 7.45 9.27
CA GLU A 17 -11.42 7.76 9.47
C GLU A 17 -12.31 6.55 9.82
N LYS A 18 -11.70 5.36 9.99
CA LYS A 18 -12.26 4.02 10.21
C LYS A 18 -12.30 3.18 8.92
N PHE A 19 -11.60 2.05 8.98
CA PHE A 19 -11.38 0.98 7.98
C PHE A 19 -12.64 0.29 7.40
N ASN A 20 -13.82 0.90 7.48
CA ASN A 20 -15.10 0.32 7.07
C ASN A 20 -15.55 0.73 5.66
N LYS A 21 -14.69 1.35 4.86
CA LYS A 21 -15.04 1.81 3.51
C LYS A 21 -14.19 1.10 2.47
N TYR A 22 -14.88 0.48 1.51
CA TYR A 22 -14.30 0.10 0.23
C TYR A 22 -14.05 1.39 -0.56
N VAL A 23 -12.79 1.64 -0.92
CA VAL A 23 -12.41 2.86 -1.64
C VAL A 23 -11.50 2.48 -2.81
N SER A 24 -11.89 2.91 -4.00
CA SER A 24 -11.04 2.89 -5.19
C SER A 24 -10.63 4.31 -5.52
N PHE A 25 -9.34 4.55 -5.72
CA PHE A 25 -8.83 5.86 -6.11
C PHE A 25 -7.60 5.72 -6.99
N VAL A 26 -7.19 6.83 -7.57
CA VAL A 26 -6.04 6.92 -8.48
C VAL A 26 -5.02 7.90 -7.94
N ASP A 27 -3.78 7.71 -8.34
CA ASP A 27 -2.66 8.59 -8.02
C ASP A 27 -1.95 8.99 -9.33
N TYR A 28 -0.86 9.75 -9.20
CA TYR A 28 -0.01 10.14 -10.33
C TYR A 28 0.50 8.94 -11.12
N ASP A 29 0.94 9.20 -12.36
CA ASP A 29 1.47 8.18 -13.29
C ASP A 29 0.50 7.03 -13.64
N GLY A 30 -0.79 7.22 -13.39
CA GLY A 30 -1.83 6.25 -13.69
C GLY A 30 -1.84 5.05 -12.74
N VAL A 31 -1.29 5.22 -11.54
CA VAL A 31 -1.37 4.22 -10.47
C VAL A 31 -2.81 4.16 -9.95
N ARG A 32 -3.32 2.94 -9.74
CA ARG A 32 -4.65 2.71 -9.17
C ARG A 32 -4.54 1.96 -7.87
N PHE A 33 -5.29 2.41 -6.89
CA PHE A 33 -5.41 1.79 -5.58
C PHE A 33 -6.83 1.27 -5.40
N HIS A 34 -6.91 0.08 -4.83
CA HIS A 34 -8.16 -0.53 -4.40
C HIS A 34 -8.00 -1.01 -2.97
N VAL A 35 -8.77 -0.40 -2.07
CA VAL A 35 -8.79 -0.72 -0.65
C VAL A 35 -10.11 -1.40 -0.34
N SER A 36 -10.04 -2.65 0.13
CA SER A 36 -11.19 -3.50 0.38
C SER A 36 -11.02 -4.33 1.66
N THR A 37 -12.13 -4.90 2.12
CA THR A 37 -12.23 -5.66 3.38
C THR A 37 -12.91 -7.00 3.09
N PRO A 38 -12.25 -7.92 2.35
CA PRO A 38 -12.93 -9.00 1.63
C PRO A 38 -13.58 -10.05 2.54
N GLU A 39 -12.95 -10.42 3.66
CA GLU A 39 -13.41 -11.53 4.51
C GLU A 39 -13.81 -11.08 5.92
N LYS A 40 -13.00 -10.24 6.57
CA LYS A 40 -13.24 -9.78 7.94
C LYS A 40 -13.10 -8.28 8.05
N LYS A 41 -13.92 -7.66 8.90
CA LYS A 41 -13.80 -6.22 9.24
C LYS A 41 -12.45 -5.85 9.88
N THR A 42 -11.73 -6.84 10.39
CA THR A 42 -10.40 -6.72 10.97
C THR A 42 -9.28 -6.88 9.93
N GLU A 43 -9.60 -7.23 8.68
CA GLU A 43 -8.61 -7.47 7.63
C GLU A 43 -8.76 -6.43 6.52
N LEU A 44 -7.67 -5.76 6.18
CA LEU A 44 -7.61 -4.78 5.10
C LEU A 44 -6.78 -5.35 3.94
N LEU A 45 -7.35 -5.33 2.74
CA LEU A 45 -6.66 -5.62 1.50
C LEU A 45 -6.41 -4.32 0.75
N VAL A 46 -5.16 -4.05 0.41
CA VAL A 46 -4.74 -2.90 -0.40
C VAL A 46 -4.10 -3.43 -1.67
N SER A 47 -4.79 -3.29 -2.79
CA SER A 47 -4.32 -3.71 -4.11
C SER A 47 -3.87 -2.50 -4.92
N ILE A 48 -2.75 -2.65 -5.61
CA ILE A 48 -2.08 -1.60 -6.37
C ILE A 48 -1.88 -2.07 -7.80
N SER A 49 -2.22 -1.21 -8.76
CA SER A 49 -1.96 -1.44 -10.19
C SER A 49 -1.15 -0.29 -10.76
N MET A 50 -0.07 -0.63 -11.46
CA MET A 50 0.85 0.30 -12.09
C MET A 50 1.16 -0.18 -13.51
N ARG A 51 1.21 0.72 -14.49
CA ARG A 51 1.45 0.34 -15.89
C ARG A 51 2.85 -0.23 -16.11
N CYS A 52 3.86 0.33 -15.44
CA CYS A 52 5.27 -0.07 -15.57
C CYS A 52 5.71 -1.13 -14.56
N TRP A 53 4.78 -1.88 -13.96
CA TRP A 53 5.10 -2.85 -12.92
C TRP A 53 6.11 -3.91 -13.38
N GLU A 54 5.96 -4.44 -14.60
CA GLU A 54 6.84 -5.49 -15.12
C GLU A 54 8.29 -5.04 -15.23
N GLU A 55 8.53 -3.79 -15.65
CA GLU A 55 9.86 -3.20 -15.70
C GLU A 55 10.44 -3.03 -14.30
N LEU A 56 9.65 -2.53 -13.34
CA LEU A 56 10.09 -2.36 -11.95
C LEU A 56 10.54 -3.69 -11.33
N VAL A 57 9.81 -4.77 -11.61
CA VAL A 57 10.18 -6.11 -11.15
C VAL A 57 11.53 -6.55 -11.73
N GLN A 58 11.81 -6.26 -13.01
CA GLN A 58 13.11 -6.56 -13.63
C GLN A 58 14.28 -5.85 -12.94
N TYR A 59 14.04 -4.66 -12.38
CA TYR A 59 15.04 -3.89 -11.63
C TYR A 59 15.07 -4.21 -10.12
N GLY A 60 14.39 -5.28 -9.67
CA GLY A 60 14.46 -5.75 -8.28
C GLY A 60 13.44 -5.11 -7.33
N ALA A 61 12.32 -4.59 -7.85
CA ALA A 61 11.25 -4.07 -7.00
C ALA A 61 10.70 -5.12 -6.02
N ASN A 62 10.64 -6.40 -6.42
CA ASN A 62 10.20 -7.48 -5.54
C ASN A 62 11.08 -7.62 -4.30
N ASP A 63 12.41 -7.48 -4.43
CA ASP A 63 13.33 -7.60 -3.29
C ASP A 63 13.12 -6.47 -2.28
N VAL A 64 12.87 -5.26 -2.79
CA VAL A 64 12.57 -4.09 -1.96
C VAL A 64 11.24 -4.29 -1.23
N LEU A 65 10.20 -4.73 -1.93
CA LEU A 65 8.89 -4.94 -1.32
C LEU A 65 8.91 -6.07 -0.30
N GLN A 66 9.61 -7.17 -0.60
CA GLN A 66 9.80 -8.27 0.35
C GLN A 66 10.51 -7.80 1.61
N ARG A 67 11.50 -6.92 1.49
CA ARG A 67 12.23 -6.33 2.63
C ARG A 67 11.34 -5.45 3.50
N GLU A 68 10.54 -4.58 2.89
CA GLU A 68 9.74 -3.58 3.61
C GLU A 68 8.41 -4.14 4.13
N TYR A 69 7.74 -4.98 3.34
CA TYR A 69 6.36 -5.41 3.59
C TYR A 69 6.19 -6.93 3.74
N GLY A 70 7.26 -7.73 3.68
CA GLY A 70 7.21 -9.19 3.46
C GLY A 70 6.10 -9.96 4.19
N SER A 71 5.84 -9.68 5.47
CA SER A 71 4.78 -10.36 6.25
C SER A 71 3.35 -9.98 5.86
N PHE A 72 3.17 -8.85 5.19
CA PHE A 72 1.90 -8.30 4.73
C PHE A 72 1.64 -8.59 3.24
N ILE A 73 2.61 -9.14 2.51
CA ILE A 73 2.42 -9.46 1.08
C ILE A 73 1.48 -10.65 0.93
N THR A 74 0.53 -10.54 0.02
CA THR A 74 -0.44 -11.60 -0.32
C THR A 74 -0.53 -11.77 -1.82
N GLU A 75 -1.20 -12.83 -2.26
CA GLU A 75 -1.56 -13.01 -3.67
C GLU A 75 -2.29 -11.77 -4.22
N PRO A 76 -1.89 -11.28 -5.41
CA PRO A 76 -2.47 -10.08 -6.00
C PRO A 76 -3.93 -10.30 -6.39
N GLU A 77 -4.75 -9.28 -6.14
CA GLU A 77 -6.14 -9.25 -6.59
C GLU A 77 -6.23 -9.23 -8.12
N GLN A 78 -7.26 -9.87 -8.68
CA GLN A 78 -7.43 -9.96 -10.13
C GLN A 78 -7.50 -8.56 -10.77
N GLY A 79 -6.63 -8.31 -11.75
CA GLY A 79 -6.52 -7.02 -12.43
C GLY A 79 -5.60 -6.00 -11.73
N TYR A 80 -4.95 -6.41 -10.64
CA TYR A 80 -3.93 -5.64 -9.94
C TYR A 80 -2.57 -6.33 -10.03
N ASN A 81 -1.51 -5.56 -9.81
CA ASN A 81 -0.15 -6.05 -9.94
C ASN A 81 0.41 -6.57 -8.61
N PHE A 82 -0.05 -5.99 -7.51
CA PHE A 82 0.46 -6.26 -6.17
C PHE A 82 -0.63 -6.03 -5.13
N SER A 83 -0.67 -6.85 -4.08
CA SER A 83 -1.62 -6.69 -2.99
C SER A 83 -0.97 -6.89 -1.63
N LEU A 84 -1.40 -6.07 -0.67
CA LEU A 84 -1.00 -6.12 0.73
C LEU A 84 -2.20 -6.43 1.60
N ARG A 85 -2.05 -7.37 2.52
CA ARG A 85 -3.02 -7.73 3.53
C ARG A 85 -2.53 -7.29 4.90
N PHE A 86 -3.35 -6.50 5.59
CA PHE A 86 -3.09 -6.06 6.96
C PHE A 86 -4.15 -6.63 7.88
N ASP A 87 -3.71 -7.32 8.92
CA ASP A 87 -4.57 -7.76 10.01
C ASP A 87 -4.50 -6.76 11.17
N LEU A 88 -5.63 -6.10 11.46
CA LEU A 88 -5.76 -5.05 12.46
C LEU A 88 -5.54 -5.54 13.89
N GLU A 89 -5.73 -6.83 14.16
CA GLU A 89 -5.49 -7.39 15.49
C GLU A 89 -3.99 -7.59 15.76
N ASN A 90 -3.21 -7.78 14.70
CA ASN A 90 -1.79 -8.06 14.76
C ASN A 90 -0.91 -6.87 14.35
N VAL A 91 -1.48 -5.68 14.11
CA VAL A 91 -0.67 -4.48 13.86
C VAL A 91 0.09 -4.14 15.15
N PRO A 92 1.44 -4.21 15.16
CA PRO A 92 2.20 -3.82 16.34
C PRO A 92 1.84 -2.38 16.70
N ALA A 93 1.55 -2.12 17.97
CA ALA A 93 1.01 -0.86 18.50
C ALA A 93 1.89 0.40 18.27
N ARG A 94 2.94 0.30 17.46
CA ARG A 94 3.83 1.40 17.11
C ARG A 94 3.18 2.30 16.05
N ARG A 95 2.29 3.19 16.52
CA ARG A 95 1.91 4.42 15.82
C ARG A 95 3.11 5.38 15.80
N GLY A 96 4.14 5.04 15.05
CA GLY A 96 5.36 5.82 14.95
C GLY A 96 6.05 5.56 13.63
N THR A 97 5.80 6.46 12.68
CA THR A 97 6.61 6.70 11.47
C THR A 97 7.11 5.43 10.78
N ILE A 98 6.37 4.97 9.76
CA ILE A 98 7.00 4.25 8.65
C ILE A 98 8.08 5.20 8.14
N SER A 99 9.33 4.85 8.44
CA SER A 99 10.53 5.61 8.17
C SER A 99 10.53 6.05 6.71
N SER A 100 10.22 7.32 6.44
CA SER A 100 10.93 8.02 5.39
C SER A 100 12.40 7.84 5.73
N ASN A 101 13.12 7.12 4.90
CA ASN A 101 14.56 6.97 5.03
C ASN A 101 15.20 8.02 4.12
N PRO A 102 15.31 9.31 4.51
CA PRO A 102 16.27 10.18 3.87
C PRO A 102 17.64 9.74 4.41
N SER A 103 18.64 9.67 3.55
CA SER A 103 20.06 9.41 3.90
C SER A 103 20.45 7.92 4.07
N ARG A 104 20.72 7.27 2.94
CA ARG A 104 21.95 6.46 2.83
C ARG A 104 22.90 7.19 1.89
N CYS A 105 23.85 7.92 2.48
CA CYS A 105 25.11 8.27 1.85
C CYS A 105 25.98 7.02 1.71
#